data_AF-A0A385GLJ3-F1
#
_entry.id   AF-A0A385GLJ3-F1
#
_cell.length_a   1.000
_cell.length_b   1.000
_cell.length_c   1.000
_cell.angle_alpha   90.00
_cell.angle_beta   90.00
_cell.angle_gamma   90.00
#
_symmetry.space_group_name_H-M   'P 1'
#
loop_
_entity.id
_entity.type
_entity.pdbx_description
1 polymer ?
#
loop_
_entity_poly.entity_id
_entity_poly.type
_entity_poly.pdbx_seq_one_letter_code
_entity_poly.pdbx_strand_id
1 'polypeptide(L)'
;MDNQIKFIENYVVPKIIAENNVVNDLKFIRADISEGNSIDGFMGNIIFASLVFETKDLKNVEKKVVVKLMKPPSLVRTTMNADYQFINEVFIYATVIPTFLEKFQSKFKTIQKCLWCPQTYLAEFGQYPALSDTTETILAMENLTEKGFILGPRINLTVKELTLMTEAIAQFHACTYALRINSDPDLERLINGLVQFKFPNKSNQHTLYIPLYTN
;
A
#
# COMPACT_ATOMS: atom_id res chain seq x y z
N MET A 1 5.49 15.90 -12.60
CA MET A 1 5.36 14.44 -12.76
C MET A 1 6.72 13.81 -13.05
N ASP A 2 7.51 14.41 -13.94
CA ASP A 2 8.91 14.04 -14.21
C ASP A 2 9.77 13.82 -12.95
N ASN A 3 9.61 14.66 -11.93
CA ASN A 3 10.33 14.49 -10.66
C ASN A 3 9.97 13.19 -9.95
N GLN A 4 8.70 12.77 -10.00
CA GLN A 4 8.24 11.51 -9.39
C GLN A 4 8.73 10.29 -10.19
N ILE A 5 8.73 10.37 -11.53
CA ILE A 5 9.30 9.30 -12.38
C ILE A 5 10.79 9.15 -12.09
N LYS A 6 11.56 10.25 -12.12
CA LYS A 6 12.99 10.26 -11.77
C LYS A 6 13.22 9.78 -10.35
N PHE A 7 12.34 10.12 -9.41
CA PHE A 7 12.42 9.64 -8.03
C PHE A 7 12.24 8.11 -7.98
N ILE A 8 11.28 7.56 -8.73
CA ILE A 8 11.08 6.12 -8.81
C ILE A 8 12.31 5.43 -9.40
N GLU A 9 12.84 5.95 -10.52
CA GLU A 9 14.05 5.42 -11.17
C GLU A 9 15.26 5.42 -10.25
N ASN A 10 15.51 6.54 -9.58
CA ASN A 10 16.77 6.77 -8.85
C ASN A 10 16.72 6.34 -7.39
N TYR A 11 15.53 6.17 -6.81
CA TYR A 11 15.35 5.82 -5.40
C TYR A 11 14.56 4.53 -5.20
N VAL A 12 13.32 4.49 -5.71
CA VAL A 12 12.41 3.36 -5.42
C VAL A 12 12.91 2.07 -6.04
N VAL A 13 13.30 2.08 -7.31
CA VAL A 13 13.77 0.87 -8.02
C VAL A 13 15.05 0.29 -7.38
N PRO A 14 16.12 1.07 -7.15
CA PRO A 14 17.31 0.57 -6.44
C PRO A 14 16.99 -0.02 -5.08
N LYS A 15 16.07 0.61 -4.33
CA LYS A 15 15.68 0.14 -3.00
C LYS A 15 14.88 -1.17 -3.05
N ILE A 16 13.97 -1.30 -4.01
CA ILE A 16 13.28 -2.58 -4.27
C ILE A 16 14.31 -3.69 -4.52
N ILE A 17 15.31 -3.44 -5.36
CA ILE A 17 16.35 -4.41 -5.70
C ILE A 17 17.20 -4.78 -4.48
N ALA A 18 17.55 -3.81 -3.64
CA ALA A 18 18.43 -4.02 -2.50
C ALA A 18 17.74 -4.72 -1.31
N GLU A 19 16.45 -4.47 -1.09
CA GLU A 19 15.75 -4.85 0.15
C GLU A 19 14.82 -6.06 0.02
N ASN A 20 14.60 -6.59 -1.20
CA ASN A 20 13.61 -7.63 -1.45
C ASN A 20 14.19 -8.97 -1.90
N ASN A 21 14.11 -9.97 -1.02
CA ASN A 21 14.48 -11.36 -1.31
C ASN A 21 13.82 -11.96 -2.56
N VAL A 22 12.68 -11.42 -3.00
CA VAL A 22 11.96 -11.87 -4.22
C VAL A 22 12.76 -11.61 -5.50
N VAL A 23 13.67 -10.63 -5.49
CA VAL A 23 14.46 -10.22 -6.65
C VAL A 23 15.98 -10.29 -6.43
N ASN A 24 16.44 -10.62 -5.22
CA ASN A 24 17.87 -10.66 -4.87
C ASN A 24 18.72 -11.61 -5.73
N ASP A 25 18.13 -12.71 -6.23
CA ASP A 25 18.81 -13.68 -7.11
C ASP A 25 18.70 -13.33 -8.61
N LEU A 26 18.06 -12.20 -8.94
CA LEU A 26 17.80 -11.80 -10.31
C LEU A 26 18.70 -10.63 -10.71
N LYS A 27 19.23 -10.66 -11.92
CA LYS A 27 20.02 -9.56 -12.46
C LYS A 27 19.08 -8.51 -13.04
N PHE A 28 19.10 -7.30 -12.48
CA PHE A 28 18.32 -6.19 -13.02
C PHE A 28 18.82 -5.78 -14.41
N ILE A 29 17.91 -5.61 -15.37
CA ILE A 29 18.21 -5.21 -16.74
C ILE A 29 17.75 -3.78 -16.99
N ARG A 30 16.48 -3.48 -16.72
CA ARG A 30 15.88 -2.17 -16.96
C ARG A 30 14.56 -2.01 -16.21
N ALA A 31 14.13 -0.76 -16.04
CA ALA A 31 12.81 -0.40 -15.57
C ALA A 31 12.11 0.44 -16.63
N ASP A 32 10.87 0.07 -16.96
CA ASP A 32 9.98 0.89 -17.78
C ASP A 32 8.94 1.51 -16.85
N ILE A 33 8.91 2.84 -16.76
CA ILE A 33 7.98 3.55 -15.87
C ILE A 33 6.98 4.31 -16.70
N SER A 34 5.71 4.12 -16.41
CA SER A 34 4.60 4.73 -17.12
C SER A 34 3.57 5.28 -16.15
N GLU A 35 2.90 6.34 -16.57
CA GLU A 35 1.77 6.88 -15.83
C GLU A 35 0.57 5.93 -15.88
N GLY A 36 -0.20 5.92 -14.80
CA GLY A 36 -1.46 5.23 -14.76
C GLY A 36 -2.54 5.96 -15.53
N ASN A 37 -2.97 5.40 -16.66
CA ASN A 37 -4.26 5.77 -17.22
C ASN A 37 -5.34 5.24 -16.26
N SER A 38 -6.19 6.12 -15.74
CA SER A 38 -7.46 5.76 -15.08
C SER A 38 -7.42 4.95 -13.78
N ILE A 39 -6.69 5.40 -12.76
CA ILE A 39 -7.18 5.19 -11.40
C ILE A 39 -7.47 6.57 -10.84
N ASP A 40 -8.70 6.75 -10.34
CA ASP A 40 -9.15 7.97 -9.68
C ASP A 40 -8.19 8.30 -8.54
N GLY A 41 -7.14 9.04 -8.89
CA GLY A 41 -6.00 9.38 -8.05
C GLY A 41 -6.39 10.46 -7.06
N PHE A 42 -7.60 10.38 -6.50
CA PHE A 42 -8.22 11.40 -5.68
C PHE A 42 -7.26 11.83 -4.56
N MET A 43 -6.60 10.87 -3.90
CA MET A 43 -5.70 11.14 -2.78
C MET A 43 -4.20 11.10 -3.14
N GLY A 44 -3.76 10.35 -4.16
CA GLY A 44 -2.34 10.14 -4.46
C GLY A 44 -2.08 9.82 -5.93
N ASN A 45 -0.82 9.90 -6.34
CA ASN A 45 -0.38 9.58 -7.68
C ASN A 45 -0.02 8.09 -7.76
N ILE A 46 -0.63 7.39 -8.70
CA ILE A 46 -0.36 5.99 -8.98
C ILE A 46 0.47 5.91 -10.26
N ILE A 47 1.69 5.37 -10.14
CA ILE A 47 2.66 5.23 -11.21
C ILE A 47 2.96 3.74 -11.37
N PHE A 48 3.02 3.27 -12.61
CA PHE A 48 3.31 1.88 -12.93
C PHE A 48 4.79 1.73 -13.31
N ALA A 49 5.42 0.67 -12.82
CA ALA A 49 6.79 0.31 -13.15
C ALA A 49 6.86 -1.16 -13.55
N SER A 50 7.41 -1.43 -14.72
CA SER A 50 7.75 -2.76 -15.22
C SER A 50 9.24 -2.99 -15.03
N LEU A 51 9.59 -3.82 -14.04
CA LEU A 51 10.98 -4.13 -13.73
C LEU A 51 11.38 -5.44 -14.44
N VAL A 52 12.33 -5.34 -15.37
CA VAL A 52 12.81 -6.49 -16.14
C VAL A 52 14.10 -7.00 -15.52
N PHE A 53 14.11 -8.30 -15.22
CA PHE A 53 15.26 -9.01 -14.68
C PHE A 53 15.62 -10.21 -15.54
N GLU A 54 16.86 -10.67 -15.42
CA GLU A 54 17.39 -11.88 -16.02
C GLU A 54 17.66 -12.93 -14.94
N THR A 55 17.19 -14.16 -15.16
CA THR A 55 17.47 -15.31 -14.28
C THR A 55 18.85 -15.90 -14.58
N LYS A 56 19.32 -16.80 -13.70
CA LYS A 56 20.56 -17.57 -13.91
C LYS A 56 20.54 -18.39 -15.22
N ASP A 57 19.35 -18.73 -15.71
CA ASP A 57 19.14 -19.47 -16.97
C ASP A 57 19.00 -18.56 -18.20
N LEU A 58 19.37 -17.27 -18.09
CA LEU A 58 19.26 -16.26 -19.16
C LEU A 58 17.82 -16.04 -19.66
N LYS A 59 16.82 -16.26 -18.79
CA LYS A 59 15.41 -15.96 -19.10
C LYS A 59 15.03 -14.62 -18.50
N ASN A 60 14.31 -13.82 -19.28
CA ASN A 60 13.74 -12.58 -18.79
C ASN A 60 12.50 -12.85 -17.95
N VAL A 61 12.43 -12.20 -16.78
CA VAL A 61 11.26 -12.18 -15.90
C VAL A 61 10.89 -10.73 -15.66
N GLU A 62 9.62 -10.42 -15.85
CA GLU A 62 9.06 -9.09 -15.58
C GLU A 62 8.35 -9.09 -14.22
N LYS A 63 8.61 -8.05 -13.41
CA LYS A 63 7.87 -7.75 -12.19
C LYS A 63 7.14 -6.43 -12.38
N LYS A 64 5.81 -6.49 -12.47
CA LYS A 64 4.98 -5.29 -12.54
C LYS A 64 4.67 -4.77 -11.15
N VAL A 65 4.95 -3.50 -10.97
CA VAL A 65 4.86 -2.78 -9.70
C VAL A 65 3.97 -1.57 -9.88
N VAL A 66 3.12 -1.32 -8.89
CA VAL A 66 2.39 -0.07 -8.71
C VAL A 66 3.07 0.69 -7.59
N VAL A 67 3.48 1.92 -7.87
CA VAL A 67 4.05 2.85 -6.90
C VAL A 67 3.02 3.95 -6.63
N LYS A 68 2.58 4.05 -5.38
CA LYS A 68 1.73 5.12 -4.88
C LYS A 68 2.60 6.14 -4.15
N LEU A 69 2.55 7.38 -4.63
CA LEU A 69 3.17 8.55 -4.01
C LEU A 69 2.08 9.55 -3.64
N MET A 70 2.33 10.40 -2.66
CA MET A 70 1.37 11.46 -2.32
C MET A 70 1.36 12.51 -3.44
N LYS A 71 0.25 13.24 -3.54
CA LYS A 71 0.24 14.48 -4.33
C LYS A 71 1.10 15.53 -3.64
N PRO A 72 1.69 16.47 -4.40
CA PRO A 72 2.37 17.62 -3.81
C PRO A 72 1.50 18.33 -2.75
N PRO A 73 2.12 18.97 -1.75
CA PRO A 73 1.41 19.79 -0.77
C PRO A 73 0.40 20.73 -1.45
N SER A 74 -0.85 20.67 -1.01
CA SER A 74 -1.96 21.45 -1.56
C SER A 74 -3.04 21.65 -0.52
N LEU A 75 -3.89 22.68 -0.70
CA LEU A 75 -5.01 22.93 0.21
C LEU A 75 -5.92 21.70 0.33
N VAL A 76 -6.18 21.00 -0.78
CA VAL A 76 -6.98 19.77 -0.81
C VAL A 76 -6.34 18.68 0.06
N ARG A 77 -5.03 18.45 -0.06
CA ARG A 77 -4.29 17.46 0.75
C ARG A 77 -4.43 17.76 2.25
N THR A 78 -4.28 19.03 2.63
CA THR A 78 -4.41 19.47 4.02
C THR A 78 -5.85 19.35 4.53
N THR A 79 -6.84 19.85 3.80
CA THR A 79 -8.26 19.80 4.21
C THR A 79 -8.77 18.37 4.36
N MET A 80 -8.25 17.44 3.56
CA MET A 80 -8.60 16.02 3.64
C MET A 80 -7.82 15.23 4.71
N ASN A 81 -6.91 15.87 5.45
CA ASN A 81 -5.98 15.20 6.36
C ASN A 81 -5.27 14.01 5.67
N ALA A 82 -4.92 14.17 4.39
CA ALA A 82 -4.41 13.07 3.58
C ALA A 82 -3.10 12.53 4.14
N ASP A 83 -2.25 13.38 4.74
CA ASP A 83 -1.00 12.98 5.39
C ASP A 83 -1.19 11.85 6.40
N TYR A 84 -2.19 11.96 7.28
CA TYR A 84 -2.48 10.93 8.27
C TYR A 84 -3.00 9.64 7.63
N GLN A 85 -3.79 9.75 6.57
CA GLN A 85 -4.30 8.57 5.86
C GLN A 85 -3.16 7.80 5.19
N PHE A 86 -2.23 8.51 4.54
CA PHE A 86 -1.06 7.93 3.91
C PHE A 86 -0.07 7.32 4.89
N ILE A 87 0.22 8.01 6.00
CA ILE A 87 1.11 7.49 7.04
C ILE A 87 0.52 6.20 7.65
N ASN A 88 -0.78 6.19 7.94
CA ASN A 88 -1.46 4.99 8.44
C ASN A 88 -1.47 3.85 7.41
N GLU A 89 -1.71 4.16 6.13
CA GLU A 89 -1.67 3.18 5.04
C GLU A 89 -0.30 2.49 4.99
N VAL A 90 0.78 3.28 4.94
CA VAL A 90 2.14 2.74 4.99
C VAL A 90 2.38 1.93 6.26
N PHE A 91 1.97 2.42 7.42
CA PHE A 91 2.16 1.73 8.69
C PHE A 91 1.49 0.34 8.71
N ILE A 92 0.32 0.21 8.09
CA ILE A 92 -0.38 -1.07 7.97
C ILE A 92 0.46 -2.07 7.17
N TYR A 93 0.96 -1.68 5.99
CA TYR A 93 1.73 -2.56 5.12
C TYR A 93 3.15 -2.83 5.62
N ALA A 94 3.79 -1.83 6.26
CA ALA A 94 5.16 -1.93 6.75
C ALA A 94 5.26 -2.63 8.11
N THR A 95 4.23 -2.52 8.96
CA THR A 95 4.33 -2.94 10.36
C THR A 95 3.21 -3.88 10.81
N VAL A 96 1.94 -3.51 10.59
CA VAL A 96 0.80 -4.30 11.13
C VAL A 96 0.70 -5.66 10.47
N ILE A 97 0.63 -5.71 9.14
CA ILE A 97 0.52 -6.97 8.39
C ILE A 97 1.73 -7.88 8.67
N PRO A 98 2.98 -7.41 8.57
CA PRO A 98 4.15 -8.23 8.93
C PRO A 98 4.09 -8.79 10.36
N THR A 99 3.71 -7.97 11.35
CA THR A 99 3.57 -8.43 12.75
C THR A 99 2.55 -9.57 12.88
N PHE A 100 1.41 -9.46 12.18
CA PHE A 100 0.40 -10.53 12.19
C PHE A 100 0.90 -11.81 11.54
N LEU A 101 1.56 -11.70 10.38
CA LEU A 101 2.10 -12.86 9.67
C LEU A 101 3.18 -13.56 10.49
N GLU A 102 4.14 -12.81 11.05
CA GLU A 102 5.22 -13.35 11.89
C GLU A 102 4.67 -14.16 13.08
N LYS A 103 3.67 -13.63 13.77
CA LYS A 103 3.12 -14.27 14.97
C LYS A 103 2.19 -15.43 14.70
N PHE A 104 1.41 -15.36 13.62
CA PHE A 104 0.22 -16.20 13.45
C PHE A 104 0.25 -17.08 12.19
N GLN A 105 0.99 -16.73 11.13
CA GLN A 105 0.94 -17.47 9.87
C GLN A 105 1.45 -18.92 10.01
N SER A 106 2.52 -19.14 10.79
CA SER A 106 3.06 -20.47 11.05
C SER A 106 2.17 -21.32 11.97
N LYS A 107 1.37 -20.65 12.83
CA LYS A 107 0.47 -21.30 13.81
C LYS A 107 -0.89 -21.65 13.20
N PHE A 108 -1.37 -20.80 12.30
CA PHE A 108 -2.71 -20.90 11.72
C PHE A 108 -2.61 -20.93 10.20
N LYS A 109 -2.79 -22.12 9.63
CA LYS A 109 -2.79 -22.33 8.17
C LYS A 109 -3.88 -21.55 7.44
N THR A 110 -4.89 -21.05 8.17
CA THR A 110 -5.96 -20.21 7.63
C THR A 110 -5.46 -18.80 7.29
N ILE A 111 -4.41 -18.30 7.94
CA ILE A 111 -3.90 -16.95 7.71
C ILE A 111 -3.12 -16.89 6.39
N GLN A 112 -3.68 -16.19 5.42
CA GLN A 112 -3.11 -16.10 4.06
C GLN A 112 -2.79 -14.65 3.71
N LYS A 113 -1.49 -14.30 3.62
CA LYS A 113 -1.02 -12.96 3.23
C LYS A 113 -1.71 -12.44 1.96
N CYS A 114 -1.86 -13.31 0.95
CA CYS A 114 -2.44 -12.95 -0.34
C CYS A 114 -3.93 -12.57 -0.29
N LEU A 115 -4.65 -12.91 0.79
CA LEU A 115 -6.02 -12.43 1.00
C LEU A 115 -6.06 -10.99 1.51
N TRP A 116 -4.98 -10.51 2.13
CA TRP A 116 -4.93 -9.18 2.74
C TRP A 116 -4.27 -8.16 1.83
N CYS A 117 -3.17 -8.54 1.18
CA CYS A 117 -2.44 -7.62 0.33
C CYS A 117 -1.67 -8.33 -0.81
N PRO A 118 -1.47 -7.65 -1.95
CA PRO A 118 -0.43 -8.01 -2.92
C PRO A 118 0.96 -8.12 -2.28
N GLN A 119 1.94 -8.60 -3.03
CA GLN A 119 3.33 -8.51 -2.60
C GLN A 119 3.74 -7.04 -2.44
N THR A 120 4.00 -6.62 -1.21
CA THR A 120 4.60 -5.31 -0.91
C THR A 120 6.11 -5.38 -1.13
N TYR A 121 6.64 -4.51 -1.98
CA TYR A 121 8.08 -4.36 -2.22
C TYR A 121 8.70 -3.25 -1.38
N LEU A 122 7.95 -2.18 -1.12
CA LEU A 122 8.39 -1.07 -0.29
C LEU A 122 7.17 -0.42 0.37
N ALA A 123 7.28 -0.12 1.67
CA ALA A 123 6.28 0.65 2.40
C ALA A 123 7.01 1.47 3.47
N GLU A 124 7.15 2.78 3.25
CA GLU A 124 7.86 3.65 4.19
C GLU A 124 7.42 5.11 4.07
N PHE A 125 7.80 5.90 5.08
CA PHE A 125 7.58 7.32 5.11
C PHE A 125 8.85 8.01 5.62
N GLY A 126 9.06 9.25 5.19
CA GLY A 126 10.31 9.96 5.46
C GLY A 126 10.39 11.31 4.76
N GLN A 127 11.56 11.93 4.87
CA GLN A 127 11.87 13.18 4.17
C GLN A 127 12.53 12.86 2.84
N TYR A 128 11.90 13.28 1.75
CA TYR A 128 12.39 13.03 0.39
C TYR A 128 12.42 14.35 -0.38
N PRO A 129 13.53 15.11 -0.34
CA PRO A 129 13.64 16.43 -0.97
C PRO A 129 13.37 16.44 -2.48
N ALA A 130 13.51 15.29 -3.15
CA ALA A 130 13.16 15.12 -4.56
C ALA A 130 11.64 15.17 -4.84
N LEU A 131 10.81 14.98 -3.80
CA LEU A 131 9.35 14.97 -3.87
C LEU A 131 8.76 16.26 -3.27
N SER A 132 9.12 16.58 -2.03
CA SER A 132 8.65 17.78 -1.32
C SER A 132 9.52 18.08 -0.08
N ASP A 133 9.27 19.23 0.55
CA ASP A 133 9.90 19.64 1.83
C ASP A 133 9.15 19.11 3.06
N THR A 134 8.19 18.22 2.88
CA THR A 134 7.40 17.62 3.97
C THR A 134 7.62 16.12 4.04
N THR A 135 7.09 15.49 5.09
CA THR A 135 7.07 14.02 5.17
C THR A 135 6.24 13.47 4.00
N GLU A 136 6.85 12.60 3.21
CA GLU A 136 6.21 11.89 2.11
C GLU A 136 6.13 10.39 2.44
N THR A 137 5.27 9.70 1.69
CA THR A 137 5.08 8.26 1.81
C THR A 137 5.35 7.57 0.49
N ILE A 138 5.87 6.35 0.57
CA ILE A 138 6.15 5.49 -0.58
C ILE A 138 5.50 4.15 -0.30
N LEU A 139 4.63 3.71 -1.21
CA LEU A 139 4.08 2.37 -1.22
C LEU A 139 4.27 1.76 -2.60
N ALA A 140 5.13 0.74 -2.70
CA ALA A 140 5.36 -0.02 -3.92
C ALA A 140 4.86 -1.46 -3.74
N MET A 141 3.92 -1.88 -4.58
CA MET A 141 3.25 -3.18 -4.48
C MET A 141 3.17 -3.86 -5.84
N GLU A 142 2.99 -5.18 -5.85
CA GLU A 142 2.70 -5.94 -7.05
C GLU A 142 1.45 -5.42 -7.77
N ASN A 143 1.57 -5.23 -9.08
CA ASN A 143 0.44 -4.92 -9.94
C ASN A 143 -0.40 -6.19 -10.18
N LEU A 144 -1.67 -6.16 -9.73
CA LEU A 144 -2.57 -7.30 -9.85
C LEU A 144 -3.33 -7.38 -11.18
N THR A 145 -3.24 -6.37 -12.06
CA THR A 145 -4.05 -6.34 -13.29
C THR A 145 -3.79 -7.54 -14.20
N GLU A 146 -2.55 -8.02 -14.28
CA GLU A 146 -2.20 -9.21 -15.08
C GLU A 146 -2.75 -10.52 -14.50
N LYS A 147 -3.05 -10.54 -13.21
CA LYS A 147 -3.71 -11.67 -12.56
C LYS A 147 -5.24 -11.65 -12.76
N GLY A 148 -5.74 -10.77 -13.63
CA GLY A 148 -7.16 -10.60 -13.92
C GLY A 148 -7.93 -9.85 -12.85
N PHE A 149 -7.25 -9.20 -11.89
CA PHE A 149 -7.92 -8.35 -10.91
C PHE A 149 -8.38 -7.06 -11.58
N ILE A 150 -9.64 -6.75 -11.35
CA ILE A 150 -10.28 -5.50 -11.76
C ILE A 150 -10.71 -4.74 -10.52
N LEU A 151 -10.84 -3.42 -10.63
CA LEU A 151 -11.53 -2.65 -9.60
C LEU A 151 -12.98 -3.14 -9.54
N GLY A 152 -13.34 -3.79 -8.43
CA GLY A 152 -14.66 -4.38 -8.26
C GLY A 152 -15.76 -3.32 -8.22
N PRO A 153 -17.00 -3.67 -8.62
CA PRO A 153 -18.14 -2.79 -8.43
C PRO A 153 -18.34 -2.54 -6.93
N ARG A 154 -18.54 -1.29 -6.52
CA ARG A 154 -18.69 -0.94 -5.09
C ARG A 154 -19.91 -1.58 -4.41
N ILE A 155 -20.90 -2.04 -5.18
CA ILE A 155 -22.23 -2.44 -4.66
C ILE A 155 -22.71 -3.82 -5.15
N ASN A 156 -22.24 -4.33 -6.30
CA ASN A 156 -22.75 -5.58 -6.90
C ASN A 156 -21.75 -6.73 -6.74
N LEU A 157 -21.66 -7.30 -5.53
CA LEU A 157 -20.75 -8.40 -5.21
C LEU A 157 -21.45 -9.77 -5.32
N THR A 158 -20.77 -10.74 -5.91
CA THR A 158 -21.16 -12.15 -5.93
C THR A 158 -20.95 -12.79 -4.55
N VAL A 159 -21.62 -13.92 -4.29
CA VAL A 159 -21.44 -14.69 -3.05
C VAL A 159 -19.97 -15.07 -2.83
N LYS A 160 -19.24 -15.38 -3.90
CA LYS A 160 -17.81 -15.72 -3.84
C LYS A 160 -16.97 -14.51 -3.38
N GLU A 161 -17.21 -13.33 -3.95
CA GLU A 161 -16.51 -12.09 -3.57
C GLU A 161 -16.82 -11.70 -2.12
N LEU A 162 -18.09 -11.78 -1.72
CA LEU A 162 -18.51 -11.53 -0.33
C LEU A 162 -17.85 -12.50 0.66
N THR A 163 -17.76 -13.78 0.29
CA THR A 163 -17.09 -14.80 1.11
C THR A 163 -15.62 -14.46 1.29
N LEU A 164 -14.92 -14.15 0.20
CA LEU A 164 -13.50 -13.78 0.23
C LEU A 164 -13.25 -12.50 1.07
N MET A 165 -14.07 -11.47 0.90
CA MET A 165 -13.97 -10.24 1.68
C MET A 165 -14.23 -10.48 3.16
N THR A 166 -15.27 -11.26 3.48
CA THR A 166 -15.61 -11.60 4.86
C THR A 166 -14.50 -12.40 5.52
N GLU A 167 -13.92 -13.37 4.81
CA GLU A 167 -12.79 -14.14 5.27
C GLU A 167 -11.56 -13.27 5.52
N ALA A 168 -11.22 -12.37 4.60
CA ALA A 168 -10.10 -11.44 4.76
C ALA A 168 -10.27 -10.56 6.01
N ILE A 169 -11.45 -9.95 6.18
CA ILE A 169 -11.78 -9.11 7.35
C ILE A 169 -11.73 -9.94 8.64
N ALA A 170 -12.35 -11.13 8.66
CA ALA A 170 -12.38 -11.99 9.83
C ALA A 170 -10.97 -12.42 10.25
N GLN A 171 -10.14 -12.85 9.31
CA GLN A 171 -8.75 -13.25 9.58
C GLN A 171 -7.92 -12.07 10.12
N PHE A 172 -8.06 -10.89 9.50
CA PHE A 172 -7.35 -9.70 9.93
C PHE A 172 -7.73 -9.28 11.37
N HIS A 173 -9.03 -9.24 11.68
CA HIS A 173 -9.50 -8.89 13.02
C HIS A 173 -9.18 -9.96 14.07
N ALA A 174 -9.20 -11.24 13.69
CA ALA A 174 -8.83 -12.34 14.59
C ALA A 174 -7.40 -12.19 15.13
N CYS A 175 -6.46 -11.69 14.32
CA CYS A 175 -5.09 -11.42 14.76
C CYS A 175 -5.06 -10.38 15.90
N THR A 176 -5.80 -9.28 15.76
CA THR A 176 -5.92 -8.26 16.82
C THR A 176 -6.53 -8.82 18.11
N TYR A 177 -7.58 -9.64 18.00
CA TYR A 177 -8.18 -10.30 19.17
C TYR A 177 -7.23 -11.29 19.82
N ALA A 178 -6.47 -12.05 19.03
CA ALA A 178 -5.46 -12.95 19.54
C ALA A 178 -4.39 -12.20 20.34
N LEU A 179 -3.88 -11.07 19.84
CA LEU A 179 -2.94 -10.24 20.61
C LEU A 179 -3.55 -9.77 21.92
N ARG A 180 -4.82 -9.32 21.90
CA ARG A 180 -5.52 -8.83 23.09
C ARG A 180 -5.70 -9.90 24.15
N ILE A 181 -6.20 -11.09 23.79
CA ILE A 181 -6.49 -12.18 24.73
C ILE A 181 -5.20 -12.70 25.37
N ASN A 182 -4.08 -12.66 24.63
CA ASN A 182 -2.78 -13.08 25.13
C ASN A 182 -2.00 -11.96 25.85
N SER A 183 -2.60 -10.77 26.01
CA SER A 183 -1.91 -9.58 26.56
C SER A 183 -0.56 -9.31 25.87
N ASP A 184 -0.51 -9.50 24.55
CA ASP A 184 0.71 -9.36 23.77
C ASP A 184 1.08 -7.85 23.66
N PRO A 185 2.30 -7.46 24.07
CA PRO A 185 2.71 -6.04 24.08
C PRO A 185 2.74 -5.41 22.68
N ASP A 186 2.82 -6.23 21.63
CA ASP A 186 2.74 -5.71 20.27
C ASP A 186 1.39 -5.04 19.98
N LEU A 187 0.31 -5.40 20.69
CA LEU A 187 -0.97 -4.72 20.50
C LEU A 187 -0.88 -3.21 20.80
N GLU A 188 -0.29 -2.85 21.95
CA GLU A 188 -0.13 -1.44 22.32
C GLU A 188 0.84 -0.72 21.36
N ARG A 189 1.92 -1.38 20.96
CA ARG A 189 2.86 -0.85 19.96
C ARG A 189 2.15 -0.55 18.64
N LEU A 190 1.34 -1.47 18.14
CA LEU A 190 0.60 -1.31 16.88
C LEU A 190 -0.46 -0.21 16.98
N ILE A 191 -1.17 -0.10 18.11
CA ILE A 191 -2.14 0.97 18.35
C ILE A 191 -1.45 2.34 18.38
N ASN A 192 -0.34 2.46 19.11
CA ASN A 192 0.39 3.71 19.27
C ASN A 192 1.08 4.18 17.98
N GLY A 193 1.35 3.28 17.05
CA GLY A 193 1.90 3.62 15.74
C GLY A 193 0.87 4.19 14.74
N LEU A 194 -0.43 4.07 15.03
CA LEU A 194 -1.48 4.65 14.20
C LEU A 194 -1.75 6.11 14.61
N VAL A 195 -1.83 6.99 13.62
CA VAL A 195 -2.23 8.39 13.83
C VAL A 195 -3.75 8.45 13.85
N GLN A 196 -4.34 8.88 14.96
CA GLN A 196 -5.78 9.00 15.09
C GLN A 196 -6.34 10.06 14.13
N PHE A 197 -7.28 9.65 13.28
CA PHE A 197 -7.99 10.57 12.40
C PHE A 197 -8.93 11.45 13.23
N LYS A 198 -8.62 12.74 13.35
CA LYS A 198 -9.50 13.71 14.02
C LYS A 198 -10.60 14.11 13.04
N PHE A 199 -11.81 13.59 13.25
CA PHE A 199 -12.98 14.14 12.58
C PHE A 199 -13.21 15.57 13.10
N PRO A 200 -13.37 16.56 12.22
CA PRO A 200 -13.72 17.90 12.67
C PRO A 200 -15.05 17.83 13.42
N ASN A 201 -15.06 18.37 14.65
CA ASN A 201 -16.24 18.42 15.49
C ASN A 201 -17.35 19.21 14.78
N LYS A 202 -18.62 18.82 14.98
CA LYS A 202 -19.81 19.28 14.23
C LYS A 202 -20.09 20.79 14.20
N SER A 203 -19.24 21.63 14.78
CA SER A 203 -19.39 23.10 14.78
C SER A 203 -18.85 23.81 13.54
N ASN A 204 -18.08 23.14 12.68
CA ASN A 204 -17.65 23.70 11.39
C ASN A 204 -18.20 22.85 10.24
N GLN A 205 -19.36 23.26 9.72
CA GLN A 205 -19.96 22.71 8.50
C GLN A 205 -19.08 23.02 7.28
N HIS A 206 -18.12 22.13 7.01
CA HIS A 206 -17.71 21.83 5.64
C HIS A 206 -17.70 20.31 5.52
N THR A 207 -18.82 19.79 5.03
CA THR A 207 -19.11 18.38 4.84
C THR A 207 -18.08 17.78 3.88
N LEU A 208 -17.11 17.03 4.41
CA LEU A 208 -16.06 16.31 3.66
C LEU A 208 -16.59 15.16 2.76
N TYR A 209 -17.91 15.01 2.62
CA TYR A 209 -18.54 13.87 1.94
C TYR A 209 -19.11 14.16 0.55
N ILE A 210 -19.00 15.39 0.02
CA ILE A 210 -19.64 15.72 -1.26
C ILE A 210 -18.98 15.08 -2.49
N PRO A 211 -17.65 14.86 -2.61
CA PRO A 211 -17.10 14.32 -3.86
C PRO A 211 -17.25 12.79 -4.00
N LEU A 212 -17.71 12.07 -2.98
CA LEU A 212 -17.85 10.61 -3.04
C LEU A 212 -19.16 10.12 -3.70
N TYR A 213 -20.10 11.02 -3.99
CA TYR A 213 -21.44 10.67 -4.47
C TYR A 213 -22.02 11.56 -5.58
N THR A 214 -21.25 12.46 -6.18
CA THR A 214 -21.73 13.23 -7.34
C THR A 214 -21.27 12.58 -8.64
N ASN A 215 -22.08 11.64 -9.15
CA ASN A 215 -22.24 11.38 -10.57
C ASN A 215 -23.51 12.09 -11.05
#